data_AF-A0A7V6HT24-F1
#
_entry.id   AF-A0A7V6HT24-F1
#
_cell.length_a   1.000
_cell.length_b   1.000
_cell.length_c   1.000
_cell.angle_alpha   90.00
_cell.angle_beta   90.00
_cell.angle_gamma   90.00
#
_symmetry.space_group_name_H-M   'P 1'
#
loop_
_entity.id
_entity.type
_entity.pdbx_description
1 polymer ?
#
loop_
_entity_poly.entity_id
_entity_poly.type
_entity_poly.pdbx_seq_one_letter_code
_entity_poly.pdbx_strand_id
1 'polypeptide(L)'
;MKKTFRILLLLWIITLTVGCVQTNPNPNKPKTEAEVIAEVNKNLKAVDQLTIDVSFVPETDDEIDFLRILTVNDFHGALAETDGEAGAARMGKYLIDQRNLNPNETIVLSAGDMFQGTGISNYRRGLDVIKWMNAVKFDAMAIGNHEFDWGIEEILKYRDGDLTNGEADFPLLGANIFQKTNKQILPNTQAYTIINKGHLKVGIVGYIGYGLESDIAVGMVKDYKFESIPTTIAPIIEDLRKNKEVDIIIALGHDGSDTTNNMLANLTGYQAVDAIVNGHHHLNKPQTIYSADNREIPIIQAGSSGEYVGDITLNINPTTKKVTGVTSSSVRMSSSRTKHASIENYINSLIEATSPLFSRVIGIAGTDITKYPTVTWAANALRAHTETAVAFINSGGIRGDAFPISKGTEVTVAHLYKIMPFDNTVKTVTLTGAQIREILFFGLSSSSNLVAIGSSVTLNGEPLVDNYTYRVASIDYVFDQPQYPFLNGTNIEADGLLFRDVLIKAIEKLTEENQEWIP
;
A
#
# COMPACT_ATOMS: atom_id res chain seq x y z
N MET A 1 -49.95 -49.09 62.89
CA MET A 1 -51.04 -49.74 62.12
C MET A 1 -51.49 -48.80 61.01
N LYS A 2 -50.99 -49.01 59.79
CA LYS A 2 -51.68 -48.90 58.48
C LYS A 2 -50.59 -48.84 57.41
N LYS A 3 -50.47 -49.96 56.70
CA LYS A 3 -49.59 -50.21 55.57
C LYS A 3 -50.16 -49.53 54.33
N THR A 4 -49.29 -49.01 53.47
CA THR A 4 -49.50 -49.07 52.02
C THR A 4 -48.16 -49.14 51.30
N PHE A 5 -48.09 -50.12 50.39
CA PHE A 5 -46.97 -50.62 49.60
C PHE A 5 -46.66 -49.72 48.39
N ARG A 6 -45.40 -49.71 47.91
CA ARG A 6 -44.95 -49.64 46.49
C ARG A 6 -43.40 -49.59 46.48
N ILE A 7 -42.72 -50.73 46.37
CA ILE A 7 -42.15 -51.37 45.16
C ILE A 7 -41.20 -50.45 44.37
N LEU A 8 -39.89 -50.73 44.51
CA LEU A 8 -38.79 -50.31 43.65
C LEU A 8 -38.97 -50.91 42.24
N LEU A 9 -38.75 -50.09 41.20
CA LEU A 9 -38.43 -50.57 39.86
C LEU A 9 -37.29 -49.70 39.29
N LEU A 10 -36.14 -50.32 39.04
CA LEU A 10 -35.05 -49.77 38.24
C LEU A 10 -35.56 -49.58 36.80
N LEU A 11 -35.41 -48.38 36.25
CA LEU A 11 -35.59 -48.10 34.83
C LEU A 11 -34.25 -47.64 34.25
N TRP A 12 -33.72 -48.47 33.35
CA TRP A 12 -32.68 -48.11 32.39
C TRP A 12 -33.21 -47.00 31.50
N ILE A 13 -32.56 -45.83 31.50
CA ILE A 13 -32.80 -44.78 30.51
C ILE A 13 -31.77 -44.96 29.40
N ILE A 14 -32.22 -45.53 28.28
CA ILE A 14 -31.55 -45.42 26.99
C ILE A 14 -31.87 -44.02 26.47
N THR A 15 -30.95 -43.07 26.62
CA THR A 15 -31.00 -41.81 25.88
C THR A 15 -30.51 -42.08 24.46
N LEU A 16 -31.47 -42.14 23.53
CA LEU A 16 -31.24 -41.96 22.10
C LEU A 16 -30.63 -40.56 21.90
N THR A 17 -29.31 -40.50 21.68
CA THR A 17 -28.68 -39.35 21.04
C THR A 17 -29.14 -39.34 19.59
N VAL A 18 -30.18 -38.56 19.30
CA VAL A 18 -30.50 -38.13 17.94
C VAL A 18 -29.32 -37.27 17.52
N GLY A 19 -28.37 -37.86 16.79
CA GLY A 19 -27.35 -37.12 16.08
C GLY A 19 -28.06 -36.17 15.14
N CYS A 20 -28.03 -34.88 15.46
CA CYS A 20 -28.39 -33.84 14.51
C CYS A 20 -27.30 -33.89 13.43
N VAL A 21 -27.52 -34.70 12.41
CA VAL A 21 -26.81 -34.59 11.14
C VAL A 21 -27.12 -33.17 10.68
N GLN A 22 -26.13 -32.28 10.76
CA GLN A 22 -26.15 -31.06 9.98
C GLN A 22 -26.15 -31.51 8.53
N THR A 23 -27.36 -31.63 7.97
CA THR A 23 -27.55 -31.83 6.55
C THR A 23 -26.89 -30.66 5.87
N ASN A 24 -25.87 -30.97 5.07
CA ASN A 24 -25.17 -30.06 4.18
C ASN A 24 -26.21 -29.14 3.50
N PRO A 25 -26.24 -27.82 3.78
CA PRO A 25 -27.19 -26.94 3.13
C PRO A 25 -26.95 -27.04 1.62
N ASN A 26 -28.04 -27.12 0.86
CA ASN A 26 -28.09 -27.27 -0.59
C ASN A 26 -26.78 -26.81 -1.28
N PRO A 27 -25.96 -27.72 -1.85
CA PRO A 27 -24.67 -27.38 -2.45
C PRO A 27 -24.78 -26.40 -3.64
N ASN A 28 -26.01 -26.10 -4.09
CA ASN A 28 -26.31 -25.14 -5.16
C ASN A 28 -26.84 -23.79 -4.65
N LYS A 29 -26.91 -23.54 -3.33
CA LYS A 29 -27.24 -22.19 -2.83
C LYS A 29 -26.00 -21.29 -2.98
N PRO A 30 -26.12 -20.09 -3.58
CA PRO A 30 -25.04 -19.11 -3.58
C PRO A 30 -24.60 -18.81 -2.14
N LYS A 31 -23.28 -18.82 -1.91
CA LYS A 31 -22.70 -18.47 -0.60
C LYS A 31 -22.99 -17.00 -0.30
N THR A 32 -23.35 -16.72 0.95
CA THR A 32 -23.39 -15.35 1.48
C THR A 32 -21.97 -14.80 1.61
N GLU A 33 -21.83 -13.48 1.66
CA GLU A 33 -20.53 -12.81 1.86
C GLU A 33 -19.81 -13.31 3.12
N ALA A 34 -20.54 -13.50 4.22
CA ALA A 34 -19.99 -14.04 5.46
C ALA A 34 -19.45 -15.48 5.30
N GLU A 35 -20.13 -16.32 4.51
CA GLU A 35 -19.66 -17.67 4.21
C GLU A 35 -18.40 -17.66 3.32
N VAL A 36 -18.33 -16.74 2.35
CA VAL A 36 -17.14 -16.53 1.51
C VAL A 36 -15.95 -16.08 2.35
N ILE A 37 -16.14 -15.08 3.23
CA ILE A 37 -15.09 -14.59 4.14
C ILE A 37 -14.62 -15.71 5.07
N ALA A 38 -15.53 -16.48 5.64
CA ALA A 38 -15.19 -17.59 6.52
C ALA A 38 -14.37 -18.69 5.79
N GLU A 39 -14.72 -18.98 4.53
CA GLU A 39 -13.98 -19.91 3.68
C GLU A 39 -12.58 -19.39 3.35
N VAL A 40 -12.45 -18.14 2.90
CA VAL A 40 -11.15 -17.51 2.61
C VAL A 40 -10.26 -17.53 3.83
N ASN A 41 -10.77 -17.13 5.00
CA ASN A 41 -10.02 -17.16 6.26
C ASN A 41 -9.59 -18.58 6.66
N LYS A 42 -10.42 -19.60 6.37
CA LYS A 42 -10.06 -21.00 6.60
C LYS A 42 -8.93 -21.44 5.66
N ASN A 43 -9.00 -21.09 4.38
CA ASN A 43 -7.99 -21.46 3.39
C ASN A 43 -6.64 -20.79 3.69
N LEU A 44 -6.67 -19.53 4.10
CA LEU A 44 -5.48 -18.76 4.47
C LEU A 44 -4.71 -19.34 5.66
N LYS A 45 -5.39 -20.02 6.59
CA LYS A 45 -4.71 -20.74 7.69
C LYS A 45 -3.81 -21.87 7.17
N ALA A 46 -4.14 -22.48 6.03
CA ALA A 46 -3.28 -23.47 5.40
C ALA A 46 -2.07 -22.82 4.73
N VAL A 47 -2.26 -21.65 4.10
CA VAL A 47 -1.17 -20.84 3.52
C VAL A 47 -0.19 -20.40 4.60
N ASP A 48 -0.66 -20.07 5.81
CA ASP A 48 0.18 -19.70 6.94
C ASP A 48 1.13 -20.81 7.42
N GLN A 49 0.88 -22.07 7.03
CA GLN A 49 1.78 -23.20 7.34
C GLN A 49 2.85 -23.42 6.25
N LEU A 50 2.78 -22.71 5.13
CA LEU A 50 3.76 -22.84 4.05
C LEU A 50 5.03 -22.07 4.39
N THR A 51 6.18 -22.66 4.09
CA THR A 51 7.48 -22.01 4.15
C THR A 51 7.91 -21.54 2.76
N ILE A 52 8.54 -20.36 2.70
CA ILE A 52 9.22 -19.89 1.50
C ILE A 52 10.69 -20.28 1.64
N ASP A 53 11.04 -21.45 1.11
CA ASP A 53 12.38 -22.02 1.23
C ASP A 53 13.33 -21.34 0.26
N VAL A 54 14.21 -20.48 0.79
CA VAL A 54 15.25 -19.76 0.04
C VAL A 54 16.61 -20.10 0.65
N SER A 55 17.63 -20.23 -0.19
CA SER A 55 19.01 -20.44 0.23
C SER A 55 19.88 -19.24 -0.16
N PHE A 56 20.70 -18.80 0.79
CA PHE A 56 21.67 -17.73 0.59
C PHE A 56 23.11 -18.25 0.74
N VAL A 57 24.00 -17.75 -0.11
CA VAL A 57 25.45 -17.92 0.07
C VAL A 57 25.85 -17.10 1.30
N PRO A 58 26.56 -17.69 2.28
CA PRO A 58 27.00 -16.96 3.47
C PRO A 58 27.94 -15.81 3.10
N GLU A 59 27.81 -14.69 3.82
CA GLU A 59 28.74 -13.58 3.73
C GLU A 59 30.09 -13.94 4.40
N THR A 60 31.16 -13.36 3.88
CA THR A 60 32.52 -13.35 4.44
C THR A 60 32.92 -11.91 4.75
N ASP A 61 33.96 -11.74 5.57
CA ASP A 61 34.47 -10.41 5.95
C ASP A 61 35.59 -9.94 4.98
N ASP A 62 35.42 -10.25 3.69
CA ASP A 62 36.44 -9.96 2.68
C ASP A 62 36.46 -8.46 2.33
N GLU A 63 37.62 -8.00 1.87
CA GLU A 63 37.72 -6.67 1.26
C GLU A 63 36.96 -6.67 -0.08
N ILE A 64 36.14 -5.64 -0.28
CA ILE A 64 35.32 -5.46 -1.48
C ILE A 64 35.69 -4.15 -2.21
N ASP A 65 35.63 -4.15 -3.53
CA ASP A 65 35.93 -2.98 -4.37
C ASP A 65 34.68 -2.34 -4.99
N PHE A 66 33.49 -2.84 -4.66
CA PHE A 66 32.21 -2.19 -4.95
C PHE A 66 31.13 -2.53 -3.92
N LEU A 67 30.11 -1.68 -3.82
CA LEU A 67 28.85 -1.94 -3.13
C LEU A 67 27.70 -1.81 -4.14
N ARG A 68 26.82 -2.80 -4.20
CA ARG A 68 25.64 -2.81 -5.04
C ARG A 68 24.37 -2.68 -4.22
N ILE A 69 23.55 -1.71 -4.59
CA ILE A 69 22.29 -1.38 -3.94
C ILE A 69 21.17 -1.73 -4.91
N LEU A 70 20.46 -2.80 -4.61
CA LEU A 70 19.23 -3.16 -5.31
C LEU A 70 18.05 -2.57 -4.56
N THR A 71 17.08 -1.99 -5.28
CA THR A 71 15.94 -1.35 -4.63
C THR A 71 14.62 -1.68 -5.32
N VAL A 72 13.57 -1.73 -4.51
CA VAL A 72 12.17 -1.81 -4.93
C VAL A 72 11.41 -0.67 -4.25
N ASN A 73 10.52 -0.01 -4.97
CA ASN A 73 9.66 1.05 -4.43
C ASN A 73 8.27 0.91 -5.04
N ASP A 74 7.25 1.40 -4.33
CA ASP A 74 5.88 1.48 -4.83
C ASP A 74 5.40 0.10 -5.35
N PHE A 75 5.74 -0.98 -4.62
CA PHE A 75 5.42 -2.36 -5.03
C PHE A 75 3.91 -2.62 -4.97
N HIS A 76 3.19 -1.89 -4.12
CA HIS A 76 1.74 -1.89 -4.04
C HIS A 76 1.08 -3.29 -3.97
N GLY A 77 1.74 -4.22 -3.28
CA GLY A 77 1.24 -5.58 -3.12
C GLY A 77 1.18 -6.40 -4.41
N ALA A 78 1.96 -6.07 -5.45
CA ALA A 78 2.04 -6.77 -6.75
C ALA A 78 2.68 -8.18 -6.64
N LEU A 79 2.18 -9.01 -5.72
CA LEU A 79 2.66 -10.38 -5.47
C LEU A 79 2.41 -11.28 -6.68
N ALA A 80 1.20 -11.24 -7.23
CA ALA A 80 0.80 -12.03 -8.38
C ALA A 80 1.45 -11.48 -9.66
N GLU A 81 1.75 -12.39 -10.60
CA GLU A 81 2.08 -11.97 -11.97
C GLU A 81 0.77 -11.69 -12.73
N THR A 82 0.66 -10.52 -13.34
CA THR A 82 -0.47 -10.13 -14.19
C THR A 82 0.02 -9.51 -15.49
N ASP A 83 -0.88 -9.14 -16.39
CA ASP A 83 -0.51 -8.39 -17.59
C ASP A 83 0.16 -7.06 -17.20
N GLY A 84 1.47 -6.95 -17.42
CA GLY A 84 2.29 -5.78 -17.09
C GLY A 84 3.13 -5.91 -15.81
N GLU A 85 2.74 -6.76 -14.86
CA GLU A 85 3.38 -6.91 -13.54
C GLU A 85 4.10 -8.26 -13.44
N ALA A 86 5.41 -8.25 -13.17
CA ALA A 86 6.20 -9.48 -13.20
C ALA A 86 5.98 -10.43 -12.01
N GLY A 87 5.37 -9.93 -10.94
CA GLY A 87 5.09 -10.65 -9.70
C GLY A 87 6.33 -10.88 -8.82
N ALA A 88 6.06 -11.15 -7.54
CA ALA A 88 7.07 -11.39 -6.51
C ALA A 88 7.95 -12.62 -6.78
N ALA A 89 7.47 -13.62 -7.53
CA ALA A 89 8.26 -14.82 -7.83
C ALA A 89 9.43 -14.55 -8.78
N ARG A 90 9.27 -13.68 -9.79
CA ARG A 90 10.35 -13.31 -10.72
C ARG A 90 11.30 -12.31 -10.09
N MET A 91 10.74 -11.29 -9.44
CA MET A 91 11.53 -10.27 -8.75
C MET A 91 12.34 -10.89 -7.62
N GLY A 92 11.72 -11.71 -6.76
CA GLY A 92 12.38 -12.40 -5.68
C GLY A 92 13.53 -13.27 -6.19
N LYS A 93 13.31 -14.03 -7.27
CA LYS A 93 14.40 -14.80 -7.90
C LYS A 93 15.58 -13.92 -8.29
N TYR A 94 15.31 -12.81 -8.98
CA TYR A 94 16.38 -11.92 -9.42
C TYR A 94 17.18 -11.36 -8.23
N LEU A 95 16.49 -10.86 -7.20
CA LEU A 95 17.13 -10.30 -6.00
C LEU A 95 17.98 -11.36 -5.27
N ILE A 96 17.44 -12.56 -5.07
CA ILE A 96 18.14 -13.69 -4.44
C ILE A 96 19.38 -14.09 -5.27
N ASP A 97 19.23 -14.22 -6.59
CA ASP A 97 20.34 -14.60 -7.47
C ASP A 97 21.45 -13.54 -7.47
N GLN A 98 21.10 -12.25 -7.49
CA GLN A 98 22.10 -11.18 -7.43
C GLN A 98 22.85 -11.15 -6.10
N ARG A 99 22.13 -11.35 -4.98
CA ARG A 99 22.78 -11.44 -3.67
C ARG A 99 23.66 -12.68 -3.56
N ASN A 100 23.22 -13.83 -4.07
CA ASN A 100 24.05 -15.04 -4.07
C ASN A 100 25.30 -14.93 -4.96
N LEU A 101 25.22 -14.12 -6.02
CA LEU A 101 26.37 -13.85 -6.88
C LEU A 101 27.41 -12.95 -6.19
N ASN A 102 26.97 -11.98 -5.40
CA ASN A 102 27.84 -11.03 -4.68
C ASN A 102 27.34 -10.83 -3.24
N PRO A 103 27.55 -11.83 -2.34
CA PRO A 103 26.95 -11.84 -1.00
C PRO A 103 27.47 -10.72 -0.11
N ASN A 104 28.75 -10.38 -0.25
CA ASN A 104 29.43 -9.35 0.55
C ASN A 104 29.17 -7.94 0.05
N GLU A 105 28.72 -7.80 -1.20
CA GLU A 105 28.62 -6.52 -1.89
C GLU A 105 27.17 -6.08 -2.11
N THR A 106 26.19 -6.98 -2.00
CA THR A 106 24.79 -6.68 -2.37
C THR A 106 23.91 -6.39 -1.17
N ILE A 107 23.26 -5.22 -1.21
CA ILE A 107 22.17 -4.86 -0.30
C ILE A 107 20.86 -4.73 -1.09
N VAL A 108 19.73 -5.04 -0.46
CA VAL A 108 18.38 -4.97 -1.04
C VAL A 108 17.55 -4.07 -0.15
N LEU A 109 17.08 -2.95 -0.69
CA LEU A 109 16.32 -1.93 0.04
C LEU A 109 14.90 -1.80 -0.52
N SER A 110 14.01 -1.28 0.33
CA SER A 110 12.70 -0.79 -0.11
C SER A 110 12.58 0.71 0.15
N ALA A 111 12.11 1.45 -0.85
CA ALA A 111 11.84 2.89 -0.73
C ALA A 111 10.37 3.19 -0.37
N GLY A 112 9.65 2.27 0.27
CA GLY A 112 8.27 2.47 0.75
C GLY A 112 7.17 2.12 -0.26
N ASP A 113 5.93 2.24 0.20
CA ASP A 113 4.68 1.89 -0.51
C ASP A 113 4.66 0.46 -1.03
N MET A 114 4.97 -0.48 -0.13
CA MET A 114 5.11 -1.89 -0.50
C MET A 114 3.79 -2.65 -0.41
N PHE A 115 2.90 -2.25 0.50
CA PHE A 115 1.82 -3.11 0.98
C PHE A 115 0.49 -2.92 0.25
N GLN A 116 -0.02 -1.71 0.22
CA GLN A 116 -1.36 -1.42 -0.27
C GLN A 116 -1.42 -1.41 -1.80
N GLY A 117 -2.41 -2.06 -2.41
CA GLY A 117 -2.69 -1.94 -3.86
C GLY A 117 -3.50 -3.10 -4.44
N THR A 118 -3.07 -4.35 -4.23
CA THR A 118 -3.80 -5.51 -4.75
C THR A 118 -4.75 -6.12 -3.71
N GLY A 119 -5.80 -6.80 -4.17
CA GLY A 119 -6.75 -7.48 -3.27
C GLY A 119 -6.08 -8.51 -2.35
N ILE A 120 -5.19 -9.34 -2.89
CA ILE A 120 -4.50 -10.38 -2.11
C ILE A 120 -3.57 -9.82 -1.03
N SER A 121 -2.97 -8.65 -1.26
CA SER A 121 -2.17 -7.95 -0.26
C SER A 121 -3.05 -7.22 0.76
N ASN A 122 -4.04 -6.45 0.29
CA ASN A 122 -4.89 -5.63 1.13
C ASN A 122 -5.71 -6.46 2.12
N TYR A 123 -6.19 -7.64 1.72
CA TYR A 123 -7.01 -8.51 2.57
C TYR A 123 -6.34 -8.82 3.92
N ARG A 124 -5.02 -9.01 3.89
CA ARG A 124 -4.20 -9.29 5.09
C ARG A 124 -3.27 -8.12 5.42
N ARG A 125 -3.60 -6.92 4.95
CA ARG A 125 -2.87 -5.69 5.26
C ARG A 125 -1.35 -5.83 5.06
N GLY A 126 -0.92 -6.33 3.91
CA GLY A 126 0.52 -6.40 3.56
C GLY A 126 1.30 -7.57 4.19
N LEU A 127 0.70 -8.39 5.06
CA LEU A 127 1.37 -9.52 5.70
C LEU A 127 2.11 -10.44 4.71
N ASP A 128 1.47 -10.76 3.58
CA ASP A 128 2.09 -11.63 2.57
C ASP A 128 3.25 -10.97 1.81
N VAL A 129 3.24 -9.64 1.71
CA VAL A 129 4.37 -8.86 1.19
C VAL A 129 5.53 -8.91 2.17
N ILE A 130 5.27 -8.74 3.47
CA ILE A 130 6.31 -8.85 4.50
C ILE A 130 6.95 -10.25 4.49
N LYS A 131 6.15 -11.32 4.41
CA LYS A 131 6.68 -12.69 4.31
C LYS A 131 7.57 -12.86 3.07
N TRP A 132 7.18 -12.31 1.93
CA TRP A 132 8.03 -12.31 0.73
C TRP A 132 9.32 -11.51 0.92
N MET A 133 9.25 -10.30 1.50
CA MET A 133 10.42 -9.46 1.77
C MET A 133 11.39 -10.12 2.75
N ASN A 134 10.89 -10.76 3.81
CA ASN A 134 11.69 -11.55 4.76
C ASN A 134 12.40 -12.72 4.05
N ALA A 135 11.69 -13.43 3.15
CA ALA A 135 12.26 -14.54 2.39
C ALA A 135 13.35 -14.09 1.40
N VAL A 136 13.18 -12.91 0.79
CA VAL A 136 14.18 -12.28 -0.09
C VAL A 136 15.30 -11.60 0.71
N LYS A 137 15.12 -11.42 2.02
CA LYS A 137 16.05 -10.79 2.96
C LYS A 137 16.29 -9.30 2.67
N PHE A 138 15.23 -8.50 2.55
CA PHE A 138 15.41 -7.03 2.50
C PHE A 138 16.23 -6.54 3.71
N ASP A 139 17.11 -5.57 3.51
CA ASP A 139 18.01 -5.06 4.55
C ASP A 139 17.41 -3.87 5.32
N ALA A 140 16.52 -3.11 4.68
CA ALA A 140 15.74 -2.03 5.28
C ALA A 140 14.60 -1.60 4.36
N MET A 141 13.60 -0.94 4.93
CA MET A 141 12.50 -0.31 4.21
C MET A 141 12.27 1.11 4.74
N ALA A 142 12.20 2.11 3.87
CA ALA A 142 11.63 3.40 4.23
C ALA A 142 10.09 3.30 4.32
N ILE A 143 9.50 4.08 5.21
CA ILE A 143 8.04 4.19 5.33
C ILE A 143 7.54 5.18 4.28
N GLY A 144 6.63 4.74 3.44
CA GLY A 144 5.88 5.56 2.48
C GLY A 144 4.52 5.99 3.00
N ASN A 145 3.80 6.78 2.19
CA ASN A 145 2.50 7.33 2.60
C ASN A 145 1.43 6.23 2.69
N HIS A 146 1.48 5.21 1.84
CA HIS A 146 0.48 4.14 1.83
C HIS A 146 0.68 3.10 2.94
N GLU A 147 1.80 3.13 3.67
CA GLU A 147 1.92 2.38 4.92
C GLU A 147 0.92 2.88 5.99
N PHE A 148 0.44 4.13 5.91
CA PHE A 148 -0.52 4.71 6.85
C PHE A 148 -1.99 4.40 6.52
N ASP A 149 -2.29 3.76 5.39
CA ASP A 149 -3.67 3.55 4.91
C ASP A 149 -4.54 2.75 5.88
N TRP A 150 -3.94 1.84 6.67
CA TRP A 150 -4.64 1.04 7.68
C TRP A 150 -4.48 1.56 9.10
N GLY A 151 -3.96 2.78 9.24
CA GLY A 151 -3.67 3.41 10.52
C GLY A 151 -2.32 2.99 11.10
N ILE A 152 -1.87 3.80 12.04
CA ILE A 152 -0.54 3.66 12.64
C ILE A 152 -0.44 2.38 13.47
N GLU A 153 -1.54 1.96 14.11
CA GLU A 153 -1.57 0.71 14.86
C GLU A 153 -1.19 -0.49 14.00
N GLU A 154 -1.44 -0.47 12.69
CA GLU A 154 -1.02 -1.55 11.80
C GLU A 154 0.50 -1.48 11.52
N ILE A 155 1.04 -0.30 11.21
CA ILE A 155 2.49 -0.11 11.02
C ILE A 155 3.28 -0.60 12.24
N LEU A 156 2.80 -0.26 13.44
CA LEU A 156 3.46 -0.63 14.69
C LEU A 156 3.55 -2.16 14.88
N LYS A 157 2.58 -2.93 14.37
CA LYS A 157 2.57 -4.39 14.50
C LYS A 157 3.64 -5.07 13.67
N TYR A 158 4.02 -4.51 12.52
CA TYR A 158 5.02 -5.13 11.64
C TYR A 158 6.41 -5.27 12.29
N ARG A 159 6.65 -4.61 13.43
CA ARG A 159 7.92 -4.58 14.16
C ARG A 159 7.73 -4.58 15.68
N ASP A 160 6.66 -5.18 16.19
CA ASP A 160 6.35 -5.23 17.63
C ASP A 160 6.99 -6.45 18.35
N GLY A 161 7.59 -7.37 17.59
CA GLY A 161 8.22 -8.58 18.08
C GLY A 161 7.29 -9.80 18.12
N ASP A 162 6.04 -9.68 17.69
CA ASP A 162 5.10 -10.80 17.59
C ASP A 162 5.21 -11.49 16.21
N LEU A 163 5.96 -12.59 16.17
CA LEU A 163 6.13 -13.39 14.95
C LEU A 163 4.81 -13.94 14.36
N THR A 164 3.70 -13.93 15.12
CA THR A 164 2.41 -14.48 14.67
C THR A 164 1.59 -13.49 13.83
N ASN A 165 1.94 -12.20 13.83
CA ASN A 165 1.15 -11.15 13.18
C ASN A 165 1.79 -10.61 11.88
N GLY A 166 3.01 -11.06 11.52
CA GLY A 166 3.72 -10.52 10.37
C GLY A 166 4.94 -9.67 10.67
N GLU A 167 5.76 -10.10 11.63
CA GLU A 167 7.01 -9.41 11.95
C GLU A 167 7.95 -9.32 10.73
N ALA A 168 8.32 -8.10 10.36
CA ALA A 168 9.36 -7.81 9.39
C ALA A 168 10.74 -8.04 10.02
N ASP A 169 11.57 -8.88 9.39
CA ASP A 169 12.94 -9.14 9.85
C ASP A 169 13.92 -8.01 9.51
N PHE A 170 13.43 -6.96 8.85
CA PHE A 170 14.14 -5.77 8.39
C PHE A 170 13.58 -4.49 9.02
N PRO A 171 14.43 -3.49 9.34
CA PRO A 171 13.99 -2.26 10.00
C PRO A 171 13.12 -1.40 9.09
N LEU A 172 12.03 -0.87 9.65
CA LEU A 172 11.24 0.21 9.07
C LEU A 172 11.87 1.55 9.47
N LEU A 173 12.18 2.38 8.48
CA LEU A 173 12.95 3.61 8.64
C LEU A 173 12.12 4.86 8.33
N GLY A 174 12.20 5.86 9.22
CA GLY A 174 11.42 7.10 9.10
C GLY A 174 11.93 8.20 10.02
N ALA A 175 13.13 8.72 9.76
CA ALA A 175 13.82 9.68 10.63
C ALA A 175 13.06 10.99 10.85
N ASN A 176 12.21 11.40 9.90
CA ASN A 176 11.47 12.65 9.92
C ASN A 176 9.98 12.50 10.27
N ILE A 177 9.54 11.32 10.72
CA ILE A 177 8.15 11.08 11.11
C ILE A 177 8.02 11.27 12.62
N PHE A 178 7.44 12.39 13.04
CA PHE A 178 7.38 12.77 14.46
C PHE A 178 5.97 12.83 15.01
N GLN A 179 5.80 12.31 16.23
CA GLN A 179 4.63 12.55 17.06
C GLN A 179 4.55 14.05 17.42
N LYS A 180 3.40 14.69 17.19
CA LYS A 180 3.17 16.11 17.50
C LYS A 180 3.30 16.41 19.00
N THR A 181 2.97 15.45 19.85
CA THR A 181 2.87 15.61 21.32
C THR A 181 4.23 15.70 22.01
N ASN A 182 5.19 14.87 21.62
CA ASN A 182 6.48 14.71 22.31
C ASN A 182 7.70 14.82 21.38
N LYS A 183 7.49 14.99 20.06
CA LYS A 183 8.55 15.05 19.05
C LYS A 183 9.47 13.81 19.03
N GLN A 184 8.97 12.65 19.45
CA GLN A 184 9.65 11.38 19.24
C GLN A 184 9.31 10.83 17.86
N ILE A 185 10.23 10.04 17.29
CA ILE A 185 9.96 9.31 16.05
C ILE A 185 8.82 8.30 16.27
N LEU A 186 8.26 7.80 15.17
CA LEU A 186 7.22 6.77 15.20
C LEU A 186 7.71 5.52 16.00
N PRO A 187 6.96 4.99 16.97
CA PRO A 187 7.36 3.79 17.70
C PRO A 187 7.60 2.59 16.78
N ASN A 188 8.38 1.60 17.22
CA ASN A 188 8.73 0.40 16.44
C ASN A 188 9.42 0.67 15.08
N THR A 189 9.85 1.91 14.85
CA THR A 189 10.65 2.32 13.69
C THR A 189 12.01 2.84 14.13
N GLN A 190 12.90 3.05 13.17
CA GLN A 190 14.23 3.61 13.42
C GLN A 190 14.49 4.80 12.50
N ALA A 191 15.35 5.73 12.92
CA ALA A 191 15.78 6.80 12.03
C ALA A 191 16.77 6.27 10.97
N TYR A 192 17.60 5.30 11.35
CA TYR A 192 18.60 4.69 10.49
C TYR A 192 18.88 3.24 10.93
N THR A 193 19.55 2.49 10.07
CA THR A 193 20.22 1.24 10.44
C THR A 193 21.67 1.27 9.93
N ILE A 194 22.52 0.43 10.52
CA ILE A 194 23.89 0.20 10.06
C ILE A 194 24.03 -1.27 9.72
N ILE A 195 24.46 -1.56 8.50
CA ILE A 195 24.74 -2.92 8.02
C ILE A 195 26.22 -3.03 7.66
N ASN A 196 26.82 -4.19 7.91
CA ASN A 196 28.19 -4.46 7.49
C ASN A 196 28.15 -5.28 6.19
N LYS A 197 29.05 -4.96 5.25
CA LYS A 197 29.18 -5.61 3.95
C LYS A 197 30.65 -5.75 3.60
N GLY A 198 31.18 -6.96 3.75
CA GLY A 198 32.62 -7.19 3.91
C GLY A 198 33.19 -6.25 4.98
N HIS A 199 34.34 -5.66 4.67
CA HIS A 199 34.98 -4.64 5.51
C HIS A 199 34.26 -3.26 5.60
N LEU A 200 33.14 -3.02 4.89
CA LEU A 200 32.43 -1.72 4.90
C LEU A 200 31.32 -1.66 5.95
N LYS A 201 31.23 -0.53 6.65
CA LYS A 201 30.07 -0.17 7.47
C LYS A 201 29.16 0.79 6.69
N VAL A 202 27.95 0.35 6.34
CA VAL A 202 26.98 1.10 5.52
C VAL A 202 25.85 1.61 6.40
N GLY A 203 25.68 2.93 6.49
CA GLY A 203 24.56 3.57 7.18
C GLY A 203 23.43 3.88 6.21
N ILE A 204 22.22 3.48 6.56
CA ILE A 204 21.01 3.73 5.76
C ILE A 204 20.08 4.60 6.59
N VAL A 205 19.78 5.81 6.13
CA VAL A 205 18.95 6.79 6.84
C VAL A 205 17.61 6.93 6.12
N GLY A 206 16.52 6.60 6.82
CA GLY A 206 15.17 6.59 6.24
C GLY A 206 14.47 7.93 6.32
N TYR A 207 13.68 8.30 5.31
CA TYR A 207 12.81 9.48 5.37
C TYR A 207 11.55 9.32 4.51
N ILE A 208 10.55 10.17 4.76
CA ILE A 208 9.36 10.35 3.92
C ILE A 208 9.31 11.79 3.40
N GLY A 209 8.73 12.00 2.22
CA GLY A 209 8.55 13.33 1.62
C GLY A 209 7.90 14.35 2.55
N TYR A 210 8.41 15.58 2.56
CA TYR A 210 7.81 16.67 3.34
C TYR A 210 6.45 17.06 2.77
N GLY A 211 5.41 17.09 3.62
CA GLY A 211 4.05 17.45 3.23
C GLY A 211 3.22 16.29 2.69
N LEU A 212 3.77 15.07 2.59
CA LEU A 212 3.02 13.88 2.14
C LEU A 212 1.88 13.48 3.09
N GLU A 213 1.75 14.13 4.26
CA GLU A 213 0.54 14.01 5.06
C GLU A 213 -0.74 14.38 4.28
N SER A 214 -0.64 15.24 3.25
CA SER A 214 -1.78 15.58 2.39
C SER A 214 -2.27 14.41 1.54
N ASP A 215 -1.40 13.44 1.28
CA ASP A 215 -1.65 12.28 0.43
C ASP A 215 -2.15 11.08 1.24
N ILE A 216 -2.41 11.29 2.52
CA ILE A 216 -2.92 10.30 3.47
C ILE A 216 -4.27 10.81 4.00
N ALA A 217 -5.18 9.89 4.31
CA ALA A 217 -6.41 10.28 5.01
C ALA A 217 -6.07 10.97 6.34
N VAL A 218 -6.57 12.20 6.53
CA VAL A 218 -6.19 13.09 7.65
C VAL A 218 -6.31 12.40 9.01
N GLY A 219 -7.35 11.58 9.20
CA GLY A 219 -7.56 10.81 10.43
C GLY A 219 -6.42 9.85 10.78
N MET A 220 -5.72 9.30 9.79
CA MET A 220 -4.65 8.30 9.96
C MET A 220 -3.32 8.91 10.41
N VAL A 221 -3.10 10.21 10.14
CA VAL A 221 -1.84 10.92 10.45
C VAL A 221 -2.03 12.17 11.32
N LYS A 222 -3.23 12.39 11.87
CA LYS A 222 -3.59 13.60 12.63
C LYS A 222 -2.62 13.93 13.77
N ASP A 223 -2.05 12.93 14.42
CA ASP A 223 -1.16 13.08 15.58
C ASP A 223 0.33 13.16 15.20
N TYR A 224 0.64 13.13 13.91
CA TYR A 224 1.99 13.06 13.36
C TYR A 224 2.25 14.19 12.37
N LYS A 225 3.54 14.47 12.16
CA LYS A 225 4.05 15.42 11.18
C LYS A 225 5.34 14.93 10.56
N PHE A 226 5.55 15.27 9.30
CA PHE A 226 6.76 14.96 8.54
C PHE A 226 7.63 16.21 8.50
N GLU A 227 8.75 16.16 9.21
CA GLU A 227 9.67 17.30 9.30
C GLU A 227 10.54 17.44 8.05
N SER A 228 11.13 18.62 7.87
CA SER A 228 12.03 18.89 6.75
C SER A 228 13.21 17.91 6.73
N ILE A 229 13.38 17.24 5.58
CA ILE A 229 14.30 16.11 5.42
C ILE A 229 15.76 16.52 5.66
N PRO A 230 16.36 17.50 4.96
CA PRO A 230 17.78 17.82 5.14
C PRO A 230 18.11 18.26 6.57
N THR A 231 17.21 19.02 7.20
CA THR A 231 17.40 19.50 8.58
C THR A 231 17.35 18.36 9.61
N THR A 232 16.60 17.30 9.32
CA THR A 232 16.44 16.16 10.21
C THR A 232 17.56 15.13 10.02
N ILE A 233 17.92 14.81 8.78
CA ILE A 233 18.84 13.69 8.51
C ILE A 233 20.31 14.10 8.52
N ALA A 234 20.67 15.36 8.22
CA ALA A 234 22.08 15.77 8.18
C ALA A 234 22.82 15.59 9.53
N PRO A 235 22.25 15.95 10.70
CA PRO A 235 22.89 15.68 11.99
C PRO A 235 23.05 14.18 12.29
N ILE A 236 22.11 13.34 11.82
CA ILE A 236 22.17 11.89 11.97
C ILE A 236 23.34 11.34 11.16
N ILE A 237 23.47 11.77 9.90
CA ILE A 237 24.56 11.38 9.01
C ILE A 237 25.91 11.78 9.62
N GLU A 238 26.01 12.98 10.18
CA GLU A 238 27.23 13.45 10.84
C GLU A 238 27.63 12.58 12.04
N ASP A 239 26.68 12.19 12.89
CA ASP A 239 26.92 11.27 14.01
C ASP A 239 27.39 9.89 13.51
N LEU A 240 26.71 9.36 12.49
CA LEU A 240 27.05 8.09 11.86
C LEU A 240 28.50 8.07 11.37
N ARG A 241 28.94 9.15 10.71
CA ARG A 241 30.32 9.26 10.23
C ARG A 241 31.32 9.43 11.37
N LYS A 242 31.08 10.37 12.28
CA LYS A 242 32.07 10.78 13.29
C LYS A 242 32.20 9.81 14.44
N ASN A 243 31.07 9.28 14.91
CA ASN A 243 30.98 8.55 16.17
C ASN A 243 30.68 7.06 15.97
N LYS A 244 30.13 6.68 14.81
CA LYS A 244 29.88 5.26 14.46
C LYS A 244 30.82 4.75 13.38
N GLU A 245 31.69 5.59 12.83
CA GLU A 245 32.69 5.25 11.81
C GLU A 245 32.05 4.59 10.58
N VAL A 246 30.91 5.11 10.14
CA VAL A 246 30.23 4.63 8.93
C VAL A 246 31.03 5.05 7.68
N ASP A 247 31.24 4.10 6.77
CA ASP A 247 32.05 4.22 5.54
C ASP A 247 31.23 4.67 4.33
N ILE A 248 29.96 4.24 4.23
CA ILE A 248 29.02 4.64 3.17
C ILE A 248 27.67 5.10 3.75
N ILE A 249 27.07 6.16 3.21
CA ILE A 249 25.74 6.66 3.62
C ILE A 249 24.77 6.62 2.46
N ILE A 250 23.64 5.95 2.68
CA ILE A 250 22.52 5.86 1.75
C ILE A 250 21.34 6.62 2.37
N ALA A 251 20.82 7.62 1.65
CA ALA A 251 19.55 8.24 1.98
C ALA A 251 18.44 7.41 1.32
N LEU A 252 17.63 6.72 2.12
CA LEU A 252 16.53 5.86 1.67
C LEU A 252 15.20 6.55 1.95
N GLY A 253 14.56 7.07 0.91
CA GLY A 253 13.38 7.91 1.01
C GLY A 253 12.15 7.35 0.35
N HIS A 254 10.99 7.70 0.88
CA HIS A 254 9.76 7.71 0.11
C HIS A 254 9.41 9.15 -0.28
N ASP A 255 10.12 9.65 -1.29
CA ASP A 255 9.97 10.97 -1.91
C ASP A 255 10.30 10.84 -3.41
N GLY A 256 9.85 11.75 -4.24
CA GLY A 256 10.23 11.85 -5.65
C GLY A 256 10.64 13.25 -6.09
N SER A 257 10.85 14.17 -5.15
CA SER A 257 11.19 15.57 -5.41
C SER A 257 12.64 15.76 -5.86
N ASP A 258 12.83 16.32 -7.06
CA ASP A 258 14.14 16.77 -7.53
C ASP A 258 14.72 17.88 -6.62
N THR A 259 13.87 18.67 -5.95
CA THR A 259 14.34 19.66 -4.98
C THR A 259 14.98 18.99 -3.77
N THR A 260 14.33 17.98 -3.18
CA THR A 260 14.91 17.21 -2.06
C THR A 260 16.20 16.53 -2.48
N ASN A 261 16.22 15.88 -3.65
CA ASN A 261 17.41 15.25 -4.22
C ASN A 261 18.62 16.21 -4.26
N ASN A 262 18.41 17.41 -4.79
CA ASN A 262 19.46 18.44 -4.86
C ASN A 262 19.88 18.93 -3.47
N MET A 263 18.95 19.08 -2.52
CA MET A 263 19.29 19.46 -1.14
C MET A 263 20.15 18.41 -0.45
N LEU A 264 19.84 17.13 -0.62
CA LEU A 264 20.61 16.01 -0.05
C LEU A 264 21.98 15.86 -0.70
N ALA A 265 22.06 15.93 -2.04
CA ALA A 265 23.34 15.87 -2.74
C ALA A 265 24.27 17.04 -2.43
N ASN A 266 23.72 18.18 -2.02
CA ASN A 266 24.51 19.35 -1.59
C ASN A 266 25.01 19.28 -0.14
N LEU A 267 24.66 18.24 0.63
CA LEU A 267 25.31 17.98 1.91
C LEU A 267 26.77 17.58 1.67
N THR A 268 27.70 18.14 2.45
CA THR A 268 29.16 17.97 2.26
C THR A 268 29.85 17.54 3.55
N GLY A 269 31.14 17.18 3.43
CA GLY A 269 31.95 16.78 4.58
C GLY A 269 31.37 15.55 5.29
N TYR A 270 31.22 15.63 6.61
CA TYR A 270 30.65 14.53 7.40
C TYR A 270 29.13 14.34 7.23
N GLN A 271 28.44 15.24 6.54
CA GLN A 271 27.00 15.15 6.26
C GLN A 271 26.72 14.60 4.85
N ALA A 272 27.76 14.38 4.04
CA ALA A 272 27.65 13.90 2.68
C ALA A 272 26.99 12.51 2.59
N VAL A 273 26.00 12.41 1.71
CA VAL A 273 25.45 11.14 1.22
C VAL A 273 26.31 10.60 0.07
N ASP A 274 26.23 9.28 -0.14
CA ASP A 274 26.88 8.59 -1.26
C ASP A 274 25.88 8.05 -2.29
N ALA A 275 24.61 7.84 -1.90
CA ALA A 275 23.52 7.46 -2.80
C ALA A 275 22.18 7.93 -2.25
N ILE A 276 21.22 8.16 -3.15
CA ILE A 276 19.83 8.49 -2.82
C ILE A 276 18.91 7.48 -3.49
N VAL A 277 18.06 6.83 -2.71
CA VAL A 277 17.07 5.86 -3.17
C VAL A 277 15.69 6.39 -2.82
N ASN A 278 14.78 6.43 -3.78
CA ASN A 278 13.51 7.15 -3.68
C ASN A 278 12.32 6.35 -4.26
N GLY A 279 11.10 6.85 -4.05
CA GLY A 279 9.81 6.23 -4.41
C GLY A 279 8.72 7.27 -4.73
N HIS A 280 7.46 6.97 -4.44
CA HIS A 280 6.30 7.88 -4.39
C HIS A 280 5.73 8.34 -5.74
N HIS A 281 6.57 8.74 -6.69
CA HIS A 281 6.09 9.26 -7.99
C HIS A 281 5.89 8.17 -9.06
N HIS A 282 6.18 6.91 -8.74
CA HIS A 282 6.13 5.76 -9.66
C HIS A 282 7.00 5.92 -10.92
N LEU A 283 8.05 6.74 -10.87
CA LEU A 283 8.94 7.02 -11.99
C LEU A 283 10.04 5.97 -12.08
N ASN A 284 10.35 5.52 -13.31
CA ASN A 284 11.63 4.87 -13.56
C ASN A 284 12.68 5.93 -13.95
N LYS A 285 13.44 6.41 -12.95
CA LYS A 285 14.35 7.55 -13.10
C LYS A 285 15.72 7.28 -12.47
N PRO A 286 16.53 6.37 -13.05
CA PRO A 286 17.94 6.30 -12.73
C PRO A 286 18.65 7.56 -13.23
N GLN A 287 19.41 8.23 -12.35
CA GLN A 287 20.15 9.44 -12.69
C GLN A 287 21.40 9.57 -11.82
N THR A 288 22.33 10.43 -12.25
CA THR A 288 23.49 10.86 -11.47
C THR A 288 23.53 12.37 -11.49
N ILE A 289 23.65 12.99 -10.31
CA ILE A 289 23.83 14.43 -10.17
C ILE A 289 25.16 14.73 -9.49
N TYR A 290 25.60 15.99 -9.54
CA TYR A 290 26.82 16.43 -8.89
C TYR A 290 26.51 17.15 -7.59
N SER A 291 27.24 16.80 -6.53
CA SER A 291 27.22 17.53 -5.26
C SER A 291 27.91 18.90 -5.39
N ALA A 292 27.77 19.74 -4.35
CA ALA A 292 28.45 21.04 -4.27
C ALA A 292 29.99 20.94 -4.32
N ASP A 293 30.56 19.81 -3.90
CA ASP A 293 32.00 19.48 -3.97
C ASP A 293 32.37 18.65 -5.21
N ASN A 294 31.50 18.60 -6.22
CA ASN A 294 31.71 17.96 -7.52
C ASN A 294 31.93 16.43 -7.44
N ARG A 295 31.31 15.77 -6.45
CA ARG A 295 31.19 14.31 -6.38
C ARG A 295 29.94 13.86 -7.14
N GLU A 296 30.02 12.70 -7.78
CA GLU A 296 28.86 12.07 -8.41
C GLU A 296 27.98 11.40 -7.34
N ILE A 297 26.67 11.71 -7.36
CA ILE A 297 25.66 11.13 -6.47
C ILE A 297 24.63 10.40 -7.33
N PRO A 298 24.58 9.05 -7.30
CA PRO A 298 23.56 8.28 -7.99
C PRO A 298 22.24 8.40 -7.24
N ILE A 299 21.16 8.57 -8.00
CA ILE A 299 19.79 8.63 -7.51
C ILE A 299 18.98 7.63 -8.30
N ILE A 300 18.03 6.97 -7.63
CA ILE A 300 17.12 6.06 -8.31
C ILE A 300 15.72 6.07 -7.74
N GLN A 301 14.76 5.93 -8.66
CA GLN A 301 13.40 5.45 -8.43
C GLN A 301 13.13 4.41 -9.53
N ALA A 302 12.51 3.28 -9.18
CA ALA A 302 12.43 2.09 -10.01
C ALA A 302 10.98 1.75 -10.42
N GLY A 303 10.24 2.74 -10.91
CA GLY A 303 8.86 2.55 -11.37
C GLY A 303 7.92 2.22 -10.21
N SER A 304 6.99 1.30 -10.43
CA SER A 304 6.07 0.78 -9.41
C SER A 304 5.62 -0.64 -9.77
N SER A 305 4.80 -1.27 -8.91
CA SER A 305 4.13 -2.57 -9.16
C SER A 305 5.08 -3.70 -9.58
N GLY A 306 6.31 -3.64 -9.10
CA GLY A 306 7.34 -4.63 -9.41
C GLY A 306 7.83 -4.65 -10.87
N GLU A 307 7.59 -3.59 -11.65
CA GLU A 307 8.01 -3.53 -13.06
C GLU A 307 9.53 -3.49 -13.23
N TYR A 308 10.24 -2.87 -12.28
CA TYR A 308 11.70 -2.73 -12.30
C TYR A 308 12.30 -3.02 -10.92
N VAL A 309 13.55 -3.46 -10.93
CA VAL A 309 14.44 -3.38 -9.78
C VAL A 309 15.46 -2.28 -10.07
N GLY A 310 15.60 -1.32 -9.16
CA GLY A 310 16.64 -0.32 -9.25
C GLY A 310 17.99 -0.90 -8.88
N ASP A 311 19.05 -0.44 -9.52
CA ASP A 311 20.42 -0.96 -9.39
C ASP A 311 21.43 0.20 -9.40
N ILE A 312 21.94 0.52 -8.21
CA ILE A 312 23.06 1.44 -8.02
C ILE A 312 24.31 0.62 -7.71
N THR A 313 25.43 0.92 -8.38
CA THR A 313 26.75 0.41 -7.98
C THR A 313 27.64 1.58 -7.57
N LEU A 314 28.23 1.48 -6.39
CA LEU A 314 29.29 2.37 -5.92
C LEU A 314 30.61 1.62 -6.03
N ASN A 315 31.53 2.09 -6.87
CA ASN A 315 32.91 1.58 -6.87
C ASN A 315 33.63 2.14 -5.65
N ILE A 316 34.33 1.27 -4.91
CA ILE A 316 34.96 1.59 -3.63
C ILE A 316 36.45 1.36 -3.73
N ASN A 317 37.25 2.29 -3.20
CA ASN A 317 38.66 2.01 -2.96
C ASN A 317 38.78 1.13 -1.70
N PRO A 318 39.29 -0.11 -1.79
CA PRO A 318 39.30 -1.04 -0.63
C PRO A 318 40.10 -0.53 0.58
N THR A 319 41.11 0.30 0.34
CA THR A 319 41.96 0.83 1.42
C THR A 319 41.35 2.06 2.10
N THR A 320 40.87 3.04 1.31
CA THR A 320 40.33 4.29 1.86
C THR A 320 38.84 4.23 2.15
N LYS A 321 38.17 3.18 1.65
CA LYS A 321 36.71 2.97 1.69
C LYS A 321 35.90 4.11 1.09
N LYS A 322 36.52 4.91 0.22
CA LYS A 322 35.87 6.04 -0.47
C LYS A 322 35.30 5.60 -1.80
N VAL A 323 34.15 6.16 -2.15
CA VAL A 323 33.53 6.02 -3.47
C VAL A 323 34.43 6.66 -4.53
N THR A 324 34.72 5.91 -5.59
CA THR A 324 35.58 6.33 -6.71
C THR A 324 34.84 6.48 -8.03
N GLY A 325 33.61 5.98 -8.11
CA GLY A 325 32.72 6.12 -9.27
C GLY A 325 31.37 5.48 -8.98
N VAL A 326 30.35 5.87 -9.74
CA VAL A 326 28.98 5.44 -9.49
C VAL A 326 28.24 5.08 -10.78
N THR A 327 27.31 4.15 -10.68
CA THR A 327 26.31 3.89 -11.72
C THR A 327 24.91 3.88 -11.12
N SER A 328 23.91 4.28 -11.91
CA SER A 328 22.50 4.16 -11.57
C SER A 328 21.77 3.64 -12.80
N SER A 329 21.03 2.54 -12.64
CA SER A 329 20.29 1.90 -13.73
C SER A 329 19.08 1.14 -13.19
N SER A 330 18.13 0.81 -14.06
CA SER A 330 16.96 0.01 -13.71
C SER A 330 16.91 -1.27 -14.51
N VAL A 331 16.52 -2.36 -13.89
CA VAL A 331 16.40 -3.67 -14.53
C VAL A 331 14.92 -4.05 -14.63
N ARG A 332 14.40 -4.10 -15.87
CA ARG A 332 13.00 -4.48 -16.09
C ARG A 332 12.77 -5.95 -15.69
N MET A 333 11.73 -6.17 -14.89
CA MET A 333 11.22 -7.50 -14.61
C MET A 333 10.28 -7.91 -15.74
N SER A 334 10.77 -8.75 -16.65
CA SER A 334 10.01 -9.24 -17.80
C SER A 334 9.66 -10.73 -17.64
N SER A 335 8.70 -11.19 -18.42
CA SER A 335 8.28 -12.60 -18.48
C SER A 335 9.39 -13.57 -18.90
N SER A 336 10.48 -13.08 -19.49
CA SER A 336 11.68 -13.86 -19.82
C SER A 336 12.57 -14.21 -18.62
N ARG A 337 12.42 -13.53 -17.47
CA ARG A 337 13.17 -13.85 -16.25
C ARG A 337 12.59 -15.06 -15.55
N THR A 338 13.40 -15.94 -15.00
CA THR A 338 12.90 -17.15 -14.32
C THR A 338 12.25 -16.82 -12.97
N LYS A 339 11.33 -17.69 -12.52
CA LYS A 339 10.64 -17.59 -11.23
C LYS A 339 11.33 -18.40 -10.15
N HIS A 340 11.23 -17.96 -8.90
CA HIS A 340 11.65 -18.75 -7.75
C HIS A 340 10.51 -19.71 -7.35
N ALA A 341 10.74 -21.02 -7.45
CA ALA A 341 9.69 -22.03 -7.30
C ALA A 341 8.94 -21.97 -5.97
N SER A 342 9.65 -21.80 -4.84
CA SER A 342 9.00 -21.73 -3.52
C SER A 342 8.16 -20.46 -3.34
N ILE A 343 8.61 -19.32 -3.90
CA ILE A 343 7.85 -18.07 -3.86
C ILE A 343 6.61 -18.18 -4.74
N GLU A 344 6.75 -18.75 -5.94
CA GLU A 344 5.62 -19.01 -6.85
C GLU A 344 4.58 -19.93 -6.22
N ASN A 345 5.00 -21.02 -5.57
CA ASN A 345 4.09 -21.94 -4.88
C ASN A 345 3.32 -21.24 -3.75
N TYR A 346 3.99 -20.39 -2.96
CA TYR A 346 3.35 -19.60 -1.92
C TYR A 346 2.28 -18.66 -2.49
N ILE A 347 2.65 -17.88 -3.52
CA ILE A 347 1.74 -16.91 -4.15
C ILE A 347 0.55 -17.61 -4.81
N ASN A 348 0.78 -18.73 -5.52
CA ASN A 348 -0.31 -19.51 -6.12
C ASN A 348 -1.28 -20.04 -5.06
N SER A 349 -0.76 -20.51 -3.92
CA SER A 349 -1.60 -20.95 -2.80
C SER A 349 -2.39 -19.81 -2.18
N LEU A 350 -1.80 -18.60 -2.10
CA LEU A 350 -2.48 -17.39 -1.65
C LEU A 350 -3.61 -16.97 -2.61
N ILE A 351 -3.36 -16.99 -3.92
CA ILE A 351 -4.36 -16.71 -4.96
C ILE A 351 -5.51 -17.71 -4.86
N GLU A 352 -5.21 -19.01 -4.77
CA GLU A 352 -6.23 -20.05 -4.64
C GLU A 352 -7.06 -19.86 -3.34
N ALA A 353 -6.39 -19.60 -2.22
CA ALA A 353 -7.05 -19.42 -0.93
C ALA A 353 -8.02 -18.24 -0.91
N THR A 354 -7.72 -17.17 -1.66
CA THR A 354 -8.49 -15.93 -1.71
C THR A 354 -9.44 -15.81 -2.90
N SER A 355 -9.33 -16.72 -3.89
CA SER A 355 -10.17 -16.77 -5.08
C SER A 355 -11.69 -16.74 -4.81
N PRO A 356 -12.24 -17.42 -3.76
CA PRO A 356 -13.67 -17.34 -3.48
C PRO A 356 -14.21 -15.92 -3.30
N LEU A 357 -13.37 -14.99 -2.85
CA LEU A 357 -13.71 -13.57 -2.74
C LEU A 357 -13.34 -12.81 -4.02
N PHE A 358 -12.09 -12.90 -4.45
CA PHE A 358 -11.57 -12.00 -5.49
C PHE A 358 -11.98 -12.37 -6.91
N SER A 359 -12.25 -13.65 -7.19
CA SER A 359 -12.76 -14.13 -8.49
C SER A 359 -14.28 -14.03 -8.61
N ARG A 360 -14.96 -13.56 -7.55
CA ARG A 360 -16.42 -13.41 -7.56
C ARG A 360 -16.83 -12.37 -8.59
N VAL A 361 -17.56 -12.81 -9.61
CA VAL A 361 -18.14 -11.95 -10.65
C VAL A 361 -19.28 -11.14 -10.04
N ILE A 362 -19.24 -9.82 -10.23
CA ILE A 362 -20.22 -8.86 -9.71
C ILE A 362 -21.00 -8.16 -10.83
N GLY A 363 -20.53 -8.29 -12.08
CA GLY A 363 -21.23 -7.81 -13.28
C GLY A 363 -20.44 -8.07 -14.55
N ILE A 364 -20.91 -7.50 -15.67
CA ILE A 364 -20.26 -7.58 -16.99
C ILE A 364 -20.05 -6.16 -17.51
N ALA A 365 -18.88 -5.86 -18.07
CA ALA A 365 -18.60 -4.58 -18.70
C ALA A 365 -19.40 -4.41 -20.00
N GLY A 366 -20.32 -3.44 -20.07
CA GLY A 366 -21.16 -3.22 -21.26
C GLY A 366 -20.50 -2.40 -22.37
N THR A 367 -19.38 -1.76 -22.03
CA THR A 367 -18.53 -0.96 -22.92
C THR A 367 -17.07 -1.13 -22.51
N ASP A 368 -16.13 -0.62 -23.31
CA ASP A 368 -14.78 -0.40 -22.84
C ASP A 368 -14.79 0.64 -21.72
N ILE A 369 -14.45 0.19 -20.51
CA ILE A 369 -14.46 1.01 -19.31
C ILE A 369 -13.11 1.74 -19.21
N THR A 370 -13.18 3.04 -18.98
CA THR A 370 -12.01 3.90 -18.83
C THR A 370 -12.11 4.72 -17.54
N LYS A 371 -10.98 5.29 -17.11
CA LYS A 371 -10.87 5.99 -15.82
C LYS A 371 -11.89 7.12 -15.63
N TYR A 372 -11.95 8.09 -16.53
CA TYR A 372 -12.71 9.32 -16.28
C TYR A 372 -14.25 9.13 -16.24
N PRO A 373 -14.88 8.32 -17.13
CA PRO A 373 -16.26 7.89 -16.93
C PRO A 373 -16.45 7.20 -15.57
N THR A 374 -15.53 6.31 -15.20
CA THR A 374 -15.59 5.60 -13.90
C THR A 374 -15.51 6.54 -12.70
N VAL A 375 -14.73 7.63 -12.76
CA VAL A 375 -14.69 8.66 -11.71
C VAL A 375 -16.07 9.31 -11.54
N THR A 376 -16.71 9.70 -12.63
CA THR A 376 -18.04 10.34 -12.57
C THR A 376 -19.11 9.35 -12.08
N TRP A 377 -19.06 8.10 -12.57
CA TRP A 377 -19.91 7.01 -12.11
C TRP A 377 -19.75 6.72 -10.63
N ALA A 378 -18.51 6.67 -10.12
CA ALA A 378 -18.24 6.41 -8.71
C ALA A 378 -18.84 7.52 -7.81
N ALA A 379 -18.75 8.78 -8.23
CA ALA A 379 -19.45 9.88 -7.55
C ALA A 379 -20.99 9.71 -7.61
N ASN A 380 -21.55 9.27 -8.74
CA ASN A 380 -22.98 8.95 -8.84
C ASN A 380 -23.40 7.80 -7.93
N ALA A 381 -22.61 6.74 -7.84
CA ALA A 381 -22.85 5.59 -6.96
C ALA A 381 -22.82 6.02 -5.49
N LEU A 382 -21.83 6.84 -5.09
CA LEU A 382 -21.75 7.44 -3.76
C LEU A 382 -23.01 8.27 -3.43
N ARG A 383 -23.41 9.14 -4.37
CA ARG A 383 -24.62 9.97 -4.23
C ARG A 383 -25.87 9.11 -4.03
N ALA A 384 -26.03 8.08 -4.85
CA ALA A 384 -27.19 7.19 -4.81
C ALA A 384 -27.24 6.37 -3.51
N HIS A 385 -26.11 5.79 -3.08
CA HIS A 385 -26.01 5.05 -1.81
C HIS A 385 -26.35 5.90 -0.59
N THR A 386 -25.89 7.16 -0.60
CA THR A 386 -26.11 8.07 0.53
C THR A 386 -27.42 8.84 0.44
N GLU A 387 -28.19 8.74 -0.64
CA GLU A 387 -29.39 9.56 -0.89
C GLU A 387 -29.12 11.07 -0.78
N THR A 388 -27.96 11.51 -1.27
CA THR A 388 -27.54 12.93 -1.22
C THR A 388 -27.88 13.68 -2.50
N ALA A 389 -27.89 15.01 -2.43
CA ALA A 389 -28.16 15.85 -3.59
C ALA A 389 -26.99 15.81 -4.60
N VAL A 390 -25.77 15.74 -4.08
CA VAL A 390 -24.52 15.73 -4.85
C VAL A 390 -23.45 14.95 -4.07
N ALA A 391 -22.51 14.33 -4.78
CA ALA A 391 -21.34 13.74 -4.18
C ALA A 391 -20.06 14.20 -4.87
N PHE A 392 -18.95 14.22 -4.12
CA PHE A 392 -17.62 14.60 -4.59
C PHE A 392 -16.58 13.54 -4.25
N ILE A 393 -15.67 13.28 -5.18
CA ILE A 393 -14.48 12.44 -4.97
C ILE A 393 -13.27 13.08 -5.69
N ASN A 394 -12.06 12.71 -5.30
CA ASN A 394 -10.86 13.02 -6.07
C ASN A 394 -10.66 11.97 -7.18
N SER A 395 -10.26 12.40 -8.39
CA SER A 395 -10.02 11.48 -9.50
C SER A 395 -8.81 10.56 -9.29
N GLY A 396 -7.90 10.92 -8.37
CA GLY A 396 -6.76 10.10 -7.94
C GLY A 396 -7.17 8.82 -7.21
N GLY A 397 -8.32 8.83 -6.52
CA GLY A 397 -8.90 7.65 -5.85
C GLY A 397 -9.24 6.50 -6.80
N ILE A 398 -9.42 6.82 -8.09
CA ILE A 398 -9.64 5.85 -9.17
C ILE A 398 -8.32 5.67 -9.95
N ARG A 399 -7.69 4.51 -9.82
CA ARG A 399 -6.35 4.20 -10.35
C ARG A 399 -6.37 3.98 -11.86
N GLY A 400 -5.42 4.58 -12.58
CA GLY A 400 -5.41 4.57 -14.06
C GLY A 400 -4.98 3.24 -14.67
N ASP A 401 -4.10 2.53 -13.99
CA ASP A 401 -3.54 1.21 -14.31
C ASP A 401 -4.56 0.06 -14.18
N ALA A 402 -5.74 0.34 -13.65
CA ALA A 402 -6.88 -0.57 -13.65
C ALA A 402 -7.63 -0.64 -15.00
N PHE A 403 -7.25 0.20 -15.98
CA PHE A 403 -7.97 0.37 -17.25
C PHE A 403 -7.07 0.16 -18.47
N PRO A 404 -7.67 -0.14 -19.65
CA PRO A 404 -9.10 -0.37 -19.88
C PRO A 404 -9.58 -1.72 -19.35
N ILE A 405 -10.87 -1.79 -18.99
CA ILE A 405 -11.58 -3.08 -18.90
C ILE A 405 -12.39 -3.21 -20.18
N SER A 406 -12.05 -4.20 -21.00
CA SER A 406 -12.70 -4.40 -22.29
C SER A 406 -14.18 -4.74 -22.16
N LYS A 407 -14.98 -4.32 -23.14
CA LYS A 407 -16.37 -4.74 -23.26
C LYS A 407 -16.50 -6.27 -23.21
N GLY A 408 -17.48 -6.76 -22.48
CA GLY A 408 -17.80 -8.18 -22.32
C GLY A 408 -16.97 -8.89 -21.25
N THR A 409 -16.00 -8.22 -20.64
CA THR A 409 -15.24 -8.77 -19.51
C THR A 409 -16.14 -8.95 -18.28
N GLU A 410 -16.07 -10.11 -17.65
CA GLU A 410 -16.63 -10.34 -16.32
C GLU A 410 -15.90 -9.45 -15.30
N VAL A 411 -16.66 -8.58 -14.65
CA VAL A 411 -16.15 -7.66 -13.64
C VAL A 411 -16.16 -8.38 -12.31
N THR A 412 -15.02 -8.49 -11.64
CA THR A 412 -14.86 -9.20 -10.38
C THR A 412 -14.54 -8.25 -9.23
N VAL A 413 -14.64 -8.74 -8.01
CA VAL A 413 -14.19 -7.99 -6.81
C VAL A 413 -12.72 -7.56 -6.95
N ALA A 414 -11.85 -8.40 -7.53
CA ALA A 414 -10.44 -8.05 -7.78
C ALA A 414 -10.28 -6.79 -8.65
N HIS A 415 -11.13 -6.61 -9.69
CA HIS A 415 -11.10 -5.39 -10.50
C HIS A 415 -11.38 -4.16 -9.64
N LEU A 416 -12.28 -4.23 -8.66
CA LEU A 416 -12.63 -3.09 -7.80
C LEU A 416 -11.52 -2.75 -6.82
N TYR A 417 -10.77 -3.74 -6.33
CA TYR A 417 -9.53 -3.48 -5.59
C TYR A 417 -8.50 -2.80 -6.47
N LYS A 418 -8.34 -3.19 -7.74
CA LYS A 418 -7.42 -2.48 -8.65
C LYS A 418 -7.87 -1.05 -8.96
N ILE A 419 -9.18 -0.85 -9.19
CA ILE A 419 -9.76 0.47 -9.49
C ILE A 419 -9.63 1.42 -8.31
N MET A 420 -9.96 0.97 -7.10
CA MET A 420 -9.94 1.77 -5.88
C MET A 420 -9.38 0.93 -4.73
N PRO A 421 -8.05 0.86 -4.61
CA PRO A 421 -7.39 0.00 -3.63
C PRO A 421 -7.45 0.57 -2.21
N PHE A 422 -7.96 1.79 -2.02
CA PHE A 422 -7.99 2.48 -0.74
C PHE A 422 -9.20 2.06 0.10
N ASP A 423 -9.02 1.97 1.41
CA ASP A 423 -10.08 1.66 2.37
C ASP A 423 -10.79 2.94 2.85
N ASN A 424 -11.05 3.87 1.93
CA ASN A 424 -11.74 5.11 2.25
C ASN A 424 -13.19 4.84 2.68
N THR A 425 -13.63 5.54 3.72
CA THR A 425 -15.00 5.45 4.23
C THR A 425 -15.90 6.57 3.74
N VAL A 426 -17.21 6.34 3.77
CA VAL A 426 -18.20 7.31 3.27
C VAL A 426 -18.67 8.27 4.39
N LYS A 427 -18.71 9.56 4.04
CA LYS A 427 -19.18 10.65 4.91
C LYS A 427 -20.20 11.53 4.20
N THR A 428 -21.12 12.11 4.97
CA THR A 428 -22.10 13.08 4.47
C THR A 428 -22.13 14.33 5.33
N VAL A 429 -22.60 15.43 4.74
CA VAL A 429 -22.72 16.75 5.39
C VAL A 429 -23.83 17.57 4.74
N THR A 430 -24.38 18.52 5.48
CA THR A 430 -25.25 19.58 4.95
C THR A 430 -24.42 20.84 4.65
N LEU A 431 -24.41 21.26 3.38
CA LEU A 431 -23.71 22.46 2.88
C LEU A 431 -24.66 23.42 2.18
N THR A 432 -24.33 24.70 2.17
CA THR A 432 -25.02 25.70 1.35
C THR A 432 -24.64 25.57 -0.13
N GLY A 433 -25.47 26.08 -1.04
CA GLY A 433 -25.14 26.17 -2.46
C GLY A 433 -23.84 26.96 -2.70
N ALA A 434 -23.58 28.00 -1.90
CA ALA A 434 -22.33 28.75 -1.96
C ALA A 434 -21.11 27.88 -1.61
N GLN A 435 -21.20 27.05 -0.56
CA GLN A 435 -20.13 26.11 -0.19
C GLN A 435 -19.92 25.03 -1.27
N ILE A 436 -20.98 24.57 -1.94
CA ILE A 436 -20.88 23.64 -3.07
C ILE A 436 -20.13 24.30 -4.24
N ARG A 437 -20.38 25.58 -4.52
CA ARG A 437 -19.61 26.32 -5.53
C ARG A 437 -18.14 26.46 -5.15
N GLU A 438 -17.87 26.68 -3.86
CA GLU A 438 -16.50 26.76 -3.35
C GLU A 438 -15.72 25.46 -3.64
N ILE A 439 -16.35 24.29 -3.41
CA ILE A 439 -15.76 22.98 -3.70
C ILE A 439 -15.31 22.85 -5.17
N LEU A 440 -16.09 23.38 -6.12
CA LEU A 440 -15.79 23.29 -7.55
C LEU A 440 -14.47 23.98 -7.95
N PHE A 441 -13.99 24.95 -7.17
CA PHE A 441 -12.70 25.60 -7.45
C PHE A 441 -11.49 24.70 -7.18
N PHE A 442 -11.67 23.63 -6.40
CA PHE A 442 -10.60 22.70 -6.05
C PHE A 442 -10.40 21.56 -7.07
N GLY A 443 -11.21 21.51 -8.13
CA GLY A 443 -11.06 20.49 -9.18
C GLY A 443 -11.45 19.08 -8.76
N LEU A 444 -12.25 18.93 -7.68
CA LEU A 444 -12.84 17.65 -7.33
C LEU A 444 -13.84 17.20 -8.40
N SER A 445 -13.95 15.89 -8.59
CA SER A 445 -14.94 15.30 -9.49
C SER A 445 -16.27 15.18 -8.75
N SER A 446 -17.36 15.58 -9.42
CA SER A 446 -18.71 15.55 -8.86
C SER A 446 -19.60 14.52 -9.55
N SER A 447 -20.70 14.16 -8.90
CA SER A 447 -21.80 13.43 -9.54
C SER A 447 -22.33 14.19 -10.76
N SER A 448 -22.77 13.47 -11.79
CA SER A 448 -23.08 14.04 -13.12
C SER A 448 -24.25 15.01 -13.15
N ASN A 449 -25.06 15.04 -12.09
CA ASN A 449 -26.18 15.95 -11.93
C ASN A 449 -25.79 17.36 -11.47
N LEU A 450 -24.54 17.57 -11.04
CA LEU A 450 -23.97 18.90 -10.80
C LEU A 450 -23.14 19.31 -12.04
N VAL A 451 -23.59 20.35 -12.74
CA VAL A 451 -22.96 20.80 -13.99
C VAL A 451 -22.51 22.26 -13.85
N ALA A 452 -21.22 22.49 -14.04
CA ALA A 452 -20.61 23.82 -14.04
C ALA A 452 -20.13 24.20 -15.45
N ILE A 453 -20.67 25.28 -16.02
CA ILE A 453 -20.29 25.82 -17.33
C ILE A 453 -20.10 27.32 -17.19
N GLY A 454 -18.85 27.77 -17.30
CA GLY A 454 -18.49 29.15 -17.00
C GLY A 454 -18.80 29.48 -15.53
N SER A 455 -19.59 30.53 -15.29
CA SER A 455 -20.07 30.89 -13.95
C SER A 455 -21.40 30.23 -13.56
N SER A 456 -22.06 29.55 -14.50
CA SER A 456 -23.34 28.88 -14.23
C SER A 456 -23.08 27.53 -13.58
N VAL A 457 -23.79 27.26 -12.48
CA VAL A 457 -23.81 25.94 -11.83
C VAL A 457 -25.25 25.52 -11.68
N THR A 458 -25.57 24.33 -12.17
CA THR A 458 -26.90 23.73 -12.09
C THR A 458 -26.85 22.41 -11.34
N LEU A 459 -27.94 22.11 -10.63
CA LEU A 459 -28.17 20.86 -9.94
C LEU A 459 -29.47 20.25 -10.48
N ASN A 460 -29.38 19.07 -11.10
CA ASN A 460 -30.50 18.44 -11.82
C ASN A 460 -31.10 19.35 -12.92
N GLY A 461 -30.28 20.19 -13.55
CA GLY A 461 -30.71 21.13 -14.60
C GLY A 461 -31.25 22.48 -14.08
N GLU A 462 -31.52 22.61 -12.79
CA GLU A 462 -31.98 23.84 -12.17
C GLU A 462 -30.82 24.67 -11.59
N PRO A 463 -30.87 26.01 -11.57
CA PRO A 463 -29.82 26.83 -10.98
C PRO A 463 -29.55 26.47 -9.51
N LEU A 464 -28.28 26.24 -9.16
CA LEU A 464 -27.88 26.02 -7.77
C LEU A 464 -28.10 27.30 -6.95
N VAL A 465 -28.97 27.24 -5.95
CA VAL A 465 -29.30 28.41 -5.11
C VAL A 465 -28.35 28.51 -3.91
N ASP A 466 -27.63 29.62 -3.80
CA ASP A 466 -26.54 29.79 -2.83
C ASP A 466 -26.98 29.65 -1.37
N ASN A 467 -28.13 30.20 -1.01
CA ASN A 467 -28.64 30.19 0.37
C ASN A 467 -29.46 28.95 0.73
N TYR A 468 -29.63 28.01 -0.21
CA TYR A 468 -30.27 26.72 0.07
C TYR A 468 -29.24 25.74 0.59
N THR A 469 -29.67 24.85 1.48
CA THR A 469 -28.84 23.78 2.00
C THR A 469 -29.13 22.47 1.29
N TYR A 470 -28.08 21.70 1.05
CA TYR A 470 -28.13 20.42 0.36
C TYR A 470 -27.33 19.41 1.16
N ARG A 471 -27.79 18.15 1.19
CA ARG A 471 -26.99 17.05 1.71
C ARG A 471 -25.98 16.63 0.65
N VAL A 472 -24.73 16.50 1.03
CA VAL A 472 -23.57 16.26 0.17
C VAL A 472 -22.81 15.06 0.71
N ALA A 473 -22.35 14.17 -0.17
CA ALA A 473 -21.49 13.04 0.20
C ALA A 473 -20.06 13.21 -0.30
N SER A 474 -19.10 12.66 0.43
CA SER A 474 -17.73 12.48 -0.03
C SER A 474 -17.09 11.29 0.70
N ILE A 475 -15.87 10.94 0.31
CA ILE A 475 -15.04 9.97 1.03
C ILE A 475 -14.19 10.68 2.07
N ASP A 476 -13.86 10.01 3.18
CA ASP A 476 -13.05 10.55 4.28
C ASP A 476 -11.76 11.24 3.83
N TYR A 477 -11.03 10.64 2.88
CA TYR A 477 -9.81 11.20 2.30
C TYR A 477 -9.98 12.61 1.75
N VAL A 478 -11.12 12.89 1.12
CA VAL A 478 -11.46 14.22 0.60
C VAL A 478 -12.12 15.03 1.71
N PHE A 479 -13.12 14.47 2.37
CA PHE A 479 -13.97 15.16 3.34
C PHE A 479 -13.17 15.83 4.46
N ASP A 480 -12.14 15.17 4.97
CA ASP A 480 -11.38 15.63 6.15
C ASP A 480 -10.24 16.61 5.82
N GLN A 481 -10.03 16.91 4.54
CA GLN A 481 -9.00 17.84 4.09
C GLN A 481 -9.38 19.27 4.47
N PRO A 482 -8.49 20.00 5.17
CA PRO A 482 -8.82 21.33 5.72
C PRO A 482 -9.04 22.39 4.64
N GLN A 483 -8.54 22.19 3.41
CA GLN A 483 -8.76 23.11 2.30
C GLN A 483 -10.20 23.10 1.76
N TYR A 484 -10.99 22.05 2.02
CA TYR A 484 -12.35 21.96 1.49
C TYR A 484 -13.39 22.34 2.57
N PRO A 485 -14.53 22.94 2.19
CA PRO A 485 -15.51 23.45 3.16
C PRO A 485 -16.40 22.37 3.80
N PHE A 486 -16.11 21.06 3.62
CA PHE A 486 -16.93 19.98 4.17
C PHE A 486 -17.05 20.07 5.70
N LEU A 487 -15.94 20.32 6.40
CA LEU A 487 -15.94 20.45 7.87
C LEU A 487 -16.64 21.73 8.39
N ASN A 488 -16.94 22.69 7.51
CA ASN A 488 -17.67 23.91 7.84
C ASN A 488 -19.20 23.73 7.74
N GLY A 489 -19.67 22.56 7.30
CA GLY A 489 -21.08 22.24 7.19
C GLY A 489 -21.73 21.85 8.52
N THR A 490 -22.97 21.37 8.43
CA THR A 490 -23.74 20.86 9.58
C THR A 490 -24.21 19.43 9.32
N ASN A 491 -24.68 18.72 10.34
CA ASN A 491 -25.15 17.33 10.23
C ASN A 491 -24.11 16.41 9.55
N ILE A 492 -22.88 16.43 10.05
CA ILE A 492 -21.81 15.56 9.56
C ILE A 492 -22.07 14.15 10.09
N GLU A 493 -22.13 13.18 9.18
CA GLU A 493 -22.34 11.76 9.48
C GLU A 493 -21.28 10.92 8.77
N ALA A 494 -20.82 9.85 9.40
CA ALA A 494 -20.02 8.80 8.78
C ALA A 494 -20.84 7.50 8.83
N ASP A 495 -21.00 6.82 7.69
CA ASP A 495 -21.79 5.58 7.63
C ASP A 495 -20.96 4.34 8.02
N GLY A 496 -19.63 4.49 8.07
CA GLY A 496 -18.67 3.44 8.42
C GLY A 496 -18.44 2.39 7.33
N LEU A 497 -18.99 2.59 6.12
CA LEU A 497 -18.84 1.66 5.00
C LEU A 497 -17.66 2.07 4.13
N LEU A 498 -16.95 1.06 3.59
CA LEU A 498 -15.91 1.29 2.59
C LEU A 498 -16.56 1.74 1.29
N PHE A 499 -15.99 2.77 0.67
CA PHE A 499 -16.46 3.28 -0.62
C PHE A 499 -16.35 2.21 -1.72
N ARG A 500 -15.33 1.36 -1.66
CA ARG A 500 -15.20 0.20 -2.56
C ARG A 500 -16.40 -0.75 -2.47
N ASP A 501 -16.91 -1.02 -1.28
CA ASP A 501 -18.09 -1.89 -1.10
C ASP A 501 -19.36 -1.24 -1.64
N VAL A 502 -19.46 0.09 -1.56
CA VAL A 502 -20.54 0.85 -2.21
C VAL A 502 -20.49 0.67 -3.73
N LEU A 503 -19.30 0.72 -4.34
CA LEU A 503 -19.16 0.48 -5.79
C LEU A 503 -19.48 -0.95 -6.19
N ILE A 504 -19.03 -1.94 -5.40
CA ILE A 504 -19.36 -3.35 -5.63
C ILE A 504 -20.88 -3.55 -5.65
N LYS A 505 -21.58 -3.06 -4.61
CA LYS A 505 -23.04 -3.15 -4.51
C LYS A 505 -23.75 -2.43 -5.64
N ALA A 506 -23.21 -1.30 -6.10
CA ALA A 506 -23.77 -0.56 -7.23
C ALA A 506 -23.74 -1.39 -8.53
N ILE A 507 -22.66 -2.14 -8.78
CA ILE A 507 -22.54 -3.02 -9.95
C ILE A 507 -23.42 -4.27 -9.80
N GLU A 508 -23.45 -4.87 -8.61
CA GLU A 508 -24.30 -6.03 -8.33
C GLU A 508 -25.79 -5.71 -8.56
N LYS A 509 -26.23 -4.52 -8.12
CA LYS A 509 -27.60 -4.05 -8.36
C LYS A 509 -27.93 -3.95 -9.85
N LEU A 510 -27.02 -3.44 -10.68
CA LEU A 510 -27.21 -3.42 -12.15
C LEU A 510 -27.39 -4.85 -12.68
N THR A 511 -26.57 -5.79 -12.21
CA THR A 511 -26.65 -7.20 -12.61
C THR A 511 -27.97 -7.85 -12.18
N GLU A 512 -28.47 -7.58 -10.97
CA GLU A 512 -29.79 -8.02 -10.50
C GLU A 512 -30.94 -7.48 -11.38
N GLU A 513 -30.77 -6.28 -11.93
CA GLU A 513 -31.69 -5.63 -12.86
C GLU A 513 -31.48 -6.09 -14.33
N ASN A 514 -30.62 -7.10 -14.58
CA ASN A 514 -30.21 -7.59 -15.91
C ASN A 514 -29.56 -6.52 -16.80
N GLN A 515 -28.79 -5.62 -16.19
CA GLN A 515 -28.04 -4.58 -16.88
C GLN A 515 -26.53 -4.85 -16.82
N GLU A 516 -25.84 -4.44 -17.88
CA GLU A 516 -24.37 -4.42 -17.93
C GLU A 516 -23.84 -3.15 -17.25
N TRP A 517 -22.64 -3.22 -16.67
CA TRP A 517 -22.00 -2.04 -16.09
C TRP A 517 -21.46 -1.13 -17.19
N ILE A 518 -22.02 0.09 -17.23
CA ILE A 518 -21.60 1.19 -18.08
C ILE A 518 -21.42 2.42 -17.18
N PRO A 519 -20.18 2.87 -16.93
CA PRO A 519 -19.91 4.05 -16.12
C PRO A 519 -20.41 5.37 -16.74
#